data_AF-A0A2G2LFM2-F1
#
_entry.id   AF-A0A2G2LFM2-F1
#
_cell.length_a   1.000
_cell.length_b   1.000
_cell.length_c   1.000
_cell.angle_alpha   90.00
_cell.angle_beta   90.00
_cell.angle_gamma   90.00
#
_symmetry.space_group_name_H-M   'P 1'
#
loop_
_entity.id
_entity.type
_entity.pdbx_description
1 polymer ?
#
loop_
_entity_poly.entity_id
_entity_poly.type
_entity_poly.pdbx_seq_one_letter_code
_entity_poly.pdbx_strand_id
1 'polypeptide(L)'
;SVIRSLLTQTQTQRSANAGDAIFEFVSNDFGTILSMDLLSGYVGIGTNAPSTTLHVNGPVRVGSYTVATVPSAISAGEGAMIYVTNEIGGPVMVFSDGANWRRMTDRAVVG
;
A
#
# COMPACT_ATOMS: atom_id res chain seq x y z
N SER A 1 -35.50 19.52 -22.83
CA SER A 1 -34.70 19.17 -21.65
C SER A 1 -33.89 17.95 -22.00
N VAL A 2 -32.55 18.08 -22.06
CA VAL A 2 -31.64 16.99 -22.37
C VAL A 2 -31.68 16.04 -21.17
N ILE A 3 -32.53 15.02 -21.24
CA ILE A 3 -32.62 13.98 -20.23
C ILE A 3 -31.27 13.25 -20.28
N ARG A 4 -30.38 13.63 -19.36
CA ARG A 4 -29.06 13.05 -19.20
C ARG A 4 -29.26 11.57 -18.89
N SER A 5 -28.89 10.72 -19.84
CA SER A 5 -28.83 9.28 -19.72
C SER A 5 -28.06 8.91 -18.45
N LEU A 6 -28.76 8.34 -17.48
CA LEU A 6 -28.17 7.72 -16.31
C LEU A 6 -27.66 6.35 -16.79
N LEU A 7 -26.36 6.23 -17.07
CA LEU A 7 -25.75 4.92 -17.18
C LEU A 7 -25.79 4.28 -15.80
N THR A 8 -26.79 3.45 -15.53
CA THR A 8 -26.76 2.55 -14.38
C THR A 8 -25.68 1.51 -14.67
N GLN A 9 -24.45 1.79 -14.26
CA GLN A 9 -23.38 0.82 -14.35
C GLN A 9 -23.64 -0.26 -13.28
N THR A 10 -24.29 -1.35 -13.68
CA THR A 10 -24.38 -2.56 -12.85
C THR A 10 -23.00 -3.20 -12.83
N GLN A 11 -22.14 -2.83 -11.87
CA GLN A 11 -20.96 -3.65 -11.58
C GLN A 11 -21.43 -4.93 -10.91
N THR A 12 -21.50 -6.02 -11.68
CA THR A 12 -21.61 -7.36 -11.09
C THR A 12 -20.27 -7.69 -10.46
N GLN A 13 -20.10 -7.37 -9.18
CA GLN A 13 -19.05 -7.99 -8.37
C GLN A 13 -19.30 -9.50 -8.48
N ARG A 14 -18.39 -10.26 -9.09
CA ARG A 14 -18.41 -11.73 -8.96
C ARG A 14 -18.14 -12.00 -7.48
N SER A 15 -19.21 -12.03 -6.70
CA SER A 15 -19.24 -12.73 -5.42
C SER A 15 -18.60 -14.07 -5.69
N ALA A 16 -17.58 -14.42 -4.90
CA ALA A 16 -17.03 -15.76 -4.91
C ALA A 16 -18.18 -16.75 -4.98
N ASN A 17 -18.20 -17.58 -6.02
CA ASN A 17 -19.10 -18.73 -6.02
C ASN A 17 -18.75 -19.53 -4.77
N ALA A 18 -19.73 -20.11 -4.07
CA ALA A 18 -19.47 -20.92 -2.87
C ALA A 18 -18.37 -21.96 -3.18
N GLY A 19 -17.13 -21.71 -2.73
CA GLY A 19 -15.93 -22.45 -3.11
C GLY A 19 -14.70 -21.60 -3.45
N ASP A 20 -14.87 -20.35 -3.87
CA ASP A 20 -13.74 -19.43 -4.10
C ASP A 20 -13.39 -18.69 -2.81
N ALA A 21 -12.19 -18.92 -2.27
CA ALA A 21 -11.68 -18.21 -1.10
C ALA A 21 -11.12 -16.82 -1.44
N ILE A 22 -11.13 -16.41 -2.71
CA ILE A 22 -10.41 -15.23 -3.19
C ILE A 22 -11.37 -14.26 -3.88
N PHE A 23 -11.30 -13.00 -3.49
CA PHE A 23 -11.85 -11.88 -4.24
C PHE A 23 -10.74 -11.26 -5.10
N GLU A 24 -10.92 -11.20 -6.41
CA GLU A 24 -9.87 -10.77 -7.34
C GLU A 24 -10.37 -9.72 -8.35
N PHE A 25 -9.61 -8.64 -8.49
CA PHE A 25 -9.66 -7.75 -9.64
C PHE A 25 -8.60 -8.19 -10.64
N VAL A 26 -9.04 -8.62 -11.82
CA VAL A 26 -8.17 -9.02 -12.94
C VAL A 26 -8.15 -7.95 -14.01
N SER A 27 -7.01 -7.82 -14.70
CA SER A 27 -6.92 -7.06 -15.95
C SER A 27 -7.65 -7.78 -17.08
N ASN A 28 -7.92 -7.06 -18.17
CA ASN A 28 -8.40 -7.62 -19.45
C ASN A 28 -7.41 -8.64 -20.05
N ASP A 29 -6.15 -8.58 -19.65
CA ASP A 29 -5.08 -9.51 -20.05
C ASP A 29 -4.91 -10.68 -19.05
N PHE A 30 -5.90 -10.92 -18.18
CA PHE A 30 -5.96 -11.97 -17.16
C PHE A 30 -4.86 -11.94 -16.08
N GLY A 31 -4.02 -10.91 -16.04
CA GLY A 31 -3.12 -10.68 -14.91
C GLY A 31 -3.88 -10.16 -13.69
N THR A 32 -3.62 -10.73 -12.51
CA THR A 32 -4.13 -10.23 -11.23
C THR A 32 -3.66 -8.80 -11.00
N ILE A 33 -4.59 -7.88 -10.72
CA ILE A 33 -4.26 -6.51 -10.31
C ILE A 33 -4.27 -6.42 -8.78
N LEU A 34 -5.34 -6.91 -8.15
CA LEU A 34 -5.52 -6.94 -6.70
C LEU A 34 -6.27 -8.21 -6.33
N SER A 35 -5.74 -8.98 -5.39
CA SER A 35 -6.43 -10.12 -4.79
C SER A 35 -6.59 -9.93 -3.30
N MET A 36 -7.66 -10.50 -2.75
CA MET A 36 -7.88 -10.64 -1.32
C MET A 36 -8.30 -12.08 -1.08
N ASP A 37 -7.47 -12.84 -0.38
CA ASP A 37 -7.81 -14.15 0.14
C ASP A 37 -8.62 -13.97 1.43
N LEU A 38 -9.91 -14.30 1.36
CA LEU A 38 -10.87 -14.16 2.45
C LEU A 38 -10.75 -15.29 3.48
N LEU A 39 -10.00 -16.36 3.21
CA LEU A 39 -9.72 -17.42 4.17
C LEU A 39 -8.49 -17.08 5.03
N SER A 40 -7.42 -16.59 4.41
CA SER A 40 -6.17 -16.23 5.11
C SER A 40 -6.10 -14.77 5.54
N GLY A 41 -6.94 -13.90 4.97
CA GLY A 41 -6.91 -12.45 5.17
C GLY A 41 -5.78 -11.76 4.41
N TYR A 42 -5.17 -12.42 3.42
CA TYR A 42 -4.02 -11.88 2.70
C TYR A 42 -4.46 -11.00 1.53
N VAL A 43 -3.75 -9.89 1.32
CA VAL A 43 -3.95 -8.97 0.21
C VAL A 43 -2.75 -9.03 -0.72
N GLY A 44 -2.99 -9.35 -1.99
CA GLY A 44 -1.99 -9.39 -3.05
C GLY A 44 -2.18 -8.22 -4.03
N ILE A 45 -1.13 -7.50 -4.40
CA ILE A 45 -1.14 -6.51 -5.49
C ILE A 45 -0.24 -7.05 -6.60
N GLY A 46 -0.78 -7.24 -7.80
CA GLY A 46 -0.04 -7.86 -8.91
C GLY A 46 0.21 -9.37 -8.76
N THR A 47 -0.47 -10.04 -7.82
CA THR A 47 -0.36 -11.48 -7.54
C THR A 47 -1.65 -12.00 -6.90
N ASN A 48 -2.06 -13.22 -7.23
CA ASN A 48 -3.19 -13.93 -6.61
C ASN A 48 -2.75 -14.99 -5.57
N ALA A 49 -1.44 -15.14 -5.37
CA ALA A 49 -0.86 -16.06 -4.40
C ALA A 49 0.05 -15.27 -3.42
N PRO A 50 -0.53 -14.39 -2.58
CA PRO A 50 0.23 -13.68 -1.56
C PRO A 50 0.88 -14.68 -0.58
N SER A 51 2.16 -14.50 -0.27
CA SER A 51 2.91 -15.34 0.69
C SER A 51 2.98 -14.73 2.10
N THR A 52 2.41 -13.54 2.26
CA THR A 52 2.32 -12.79 3.52
C THR A 52 1.05 -11.93 3.47
N THR A 53 0.67 -11.35 4.61
CA THR A 53 -0.58 -10.59 4.77
C THR A 53 -0.73 -9.45 3.77
N LEU A 54 0.34 -8.75 3.43
CA LEU A 54 0.39 -7.78 2.34
C LEU A 54 1.56 -8.10 1.41
N HIS A 55 1.27 -8.63 0.22
CA HIS A 55 2.27 -8.96 -0.80
C HIS A 55 2.08 -8.07 -2.03
N VAL A 56 3.07 -7.21 -2.31
CA VAL A 56 3.10 -6.41 -3.54
C VAL A 56 4.14 -7.03 -4.48
N ASN A 57 3.69 -7.51 -5.63
CA ASN A 57 4.56 -7.97 -6.71
C ASN A 57 5.09 -6.77 -7.51
N GLY A 58 5.98 -6.00 -6.89
CA GLY A 58 6.57 -4.80 -7.45
C GLY A 58 7.01 -3.80 -6.38
N PRO A 59 7.62 -2.66 -6.79
CA PRO A 59 8.04 -1.62 -5.86
C PRO A 59 6.86 -0.94 -5.15
N VAL A 60 7.03 -0.62 -3.87
CA VAL A 60 6.08 0.18 -3.10
C VAL A 60 6.58 1.62 -2.99
N ARG A 61 5.76 2.59 -3.40
CA ARG A 61 6.03 4.01 -3.17
C ARG A 61 5.38 4.44 -1.87
N VAL A 62 6.20 4.72 -0.86
CA VAL A 62 5.74 5.22 0.45
C VAL A 62 5.57 6.74 0.45
N GLY A 63 5.02 7.29 1.53
CA GLY A 63 4.96 8.74 1.76
C GLY A 63 6.36 9.35 1.71
N SER A 64 6.49 10.49 1.01
CA SER A 64 7.77 11.14 0.73
C SER A 64 7.77 12.55 1.30
N TYR A 65 8.81 12.88 2.06
CA TYR A 65 8.90 14.15 2.81
C TYR A 65 10.32 14.71 2.72
N THR A 66 10.47 16.00 3.01
CA THR A 66 11.78 16.54 3.37
C THR A 66 11.95 16.45 4.89
N VAL A 67 13.18 16.58 5.40
CA VAL A 67 13.44 16.67 6.85
C VAL A 67 12.53 17.69 7.53
N ALA A 68 12.28 18.84 6.89
CA ALA A 68 11.45 19.90 7.43
C ALA A 68 9.94 19.61 7.40
N THR A 69 9.48 18.61 6.63
CA THR A 69 8.05 18.30 6.46
C THR A 69 7.66 16.91 6.93
N VAL A 70 8.59 16.15 7.53
CA VAL A 70 8.25 14.86 8.15
C VAL A 70 7.16 15.08 9.21
N PRO A 71 6.09 14.26 9.23
CA PRO A 71 5.06 14.37 10.26
C PRO A 71 5.61 13.94 11.62
N SER A 72 4.87 14.17 12.71
CA SER A 72 5.25 13.64 14.03
C SER A 72 5.36 12.11 13.99
N ALA A 73 6.51 11.56 14.41
CA ALA A 73 6.74 10.13 14.51
C ALA A 73 5.78 9.45 15.52
N ILE A 74 5.43 10.17 16.60
CA ILE A 74 4.44 9.73 17.59
C ILE A 74 3.07 9.53 16.92
N SER A 75 2.63 10.52 16.12
CA SER A 75 1.32 10.48 15.46
C SER A 75 1.27 9.47 14.32
N ALA A 76 2.40 9.22 13.64
CA ALA A 76 2.49 8.18 12.62
C ALA A 76 2.48 6.76 13.20
N GLY A 77 2.87 6.61 14.47
CA GLY A 77 2.98 5.32 15.17
C GLY A 77 4.32 4.64 14.95
N GLU A 78 4.76 3.85 15.95
CA GLU A 78 5.97 3.04 15.87
C GLU A 78 5.87 2.03 14.70
N GLY A 79 6.98 1.84 13.99
CA GLY A 79 7.05 0.95 12.83
C GLY A 79 6.54 1.55 11.52
N ALA A 80 5.98 2.77 11.53
CA ALA A 80 5.65 3.49 10.30
C ALA A 80 6.91 3.72 9.45
N MET A 81 6.77 3.68 8.12
CA MET A 81 7.88 3.85 7.18
C MET A 81 7.59 4.98 6.19
N ILE A 82 8.57 5.84 5.94
CA ILE A 82 8.50 6.93 4.95
C ILE A 82 9.84 7.05 4.21
N TYR A 83 9.86 7.89 3.18
CA TYR A 83 11.06 8.27 2.45
C TYR A 83 11.39 9.75 2.72
N VAL A 84 12.63 10.03 3.11
CA VAL A 84 13.12 11.40 3.31
C VAL A 84 14.04 11.76 2.16
N THR A 85 13.70 12.82 1.42
CA THR A 85 14.33 13.16 0.14
C THR A 85 15.62 13.97 0.27
N ASN A 86 15.86 14.59 1.42
CA ASN A 86 16.99 15.52 1.63
C ASN A 86 17.68 15.30 2.98
N GLU A 87 17.69 14.06 3.46
CA GLU A 87 18.41 13.67 4.68
C GLU A 87 19.93 13.89 4.53
N ILE A 88 20.62 14.13 5.65
CA ILE A 88 22.09 14.17 5.68
C ILE A 88 22.66 12.84 5.16
N GLY A 89 23.52 12.92 4.15
CA GLY A 89 24.09 11.76 3.47
C GLY A 89 23.29 11.30 2.24
N GLY A 90 22.18 11.96 1.92
CA GLY A 90 21.36 11.72 0.75
C GLY A 90 19.98 11.14 1.08
N PRO A 91 19.10 11.04 0.07
CA PRO A 91 17.75 10.49 0.25
C PRO A 91 17.77 9.09 0.87
N VAL A 92 16.90 8.82 1.84
CA VAL A 92 16.90 7.55 2.58
C VAL A 92 15.52 7.15 3.05
N MET A 93 15.28 5.84 3.12
CA MET A 93 14.13 5.29 3.82
C MET A 93 14.33 5.39 5.33
N VAL A 94 13.26 5.73 6.05
CA VAL A 94 13.28 5.92 7.50
C VAL A 94 12.09 5.22 8.14
N PHE A 95 12.22 4.86 9.42
CA PHE A 95 11.14 4.26 10.20
C PHE A 95 10.93 5.04 11.50
N SER A 96 9.70 5.02 12.02
CA SER A 96 9.36 5.59 13.33
C SER A 96 9.72 4.61 14.44
N ASP A 97 10.41 5.07 15.49
CA ASP A 97 10.60 4.33 16.75
C ASP A 97 9.54 4.68 17.81
N GLY A 98 8.46 5.37 17.41
CA GLY A 98 7.42 5.87 18.31
C GLY A 98 7.72 7.24 18.92
N ALA A 99 8.95 7.76 18.80
CA ALA A 99 9.31 9.11 19.26
C ALA A 99 9.99 9.95 18.17
N ASN A 100 10.81 9.33 17.32
CA ASN A 100 11.61 9.96 16.27
C ASN A 100 11.56 9.15 14.98
N TRP A 101 11.82 9.84 13.86
CA TRP A 101 12.16 9.17 12.61
C TRP A 101 13.63 8.78 12.62
N ARG A 102 13.93 7.52 12.28
CA ARG A 102 15.28 6.97 12.22
C ARG A 102 15.63 6.49 10.84
N ARG A 103 16.84 6.79 10.40
CA ARG A 103 17.40 6.26 9.14
C ARG A 103 17.53 4.75 9.21
N MET A 104 17.13 4.05 8.14
CA MET A 104 17.30 2.60 8.06
C MET A 104 18.77 2.17 7.97
N THR A 105 19.66 3.06 7.51
CA THR A 105 21.08 2.77 7.31
C THR A 105 21.85 2.66 8.62
N ASP A 106 21.58 3.51 9.62
CA ASP A 106 22.39 3.60 10.84
C ASP A 106 21.57 3.84 12.12
N ARG A 107 20.24 3.91 12.03
CA ARG A 107 19.31 4.21 13.14
C ARG A 107 19.53 5.56 13.83
N ALA A 108 20.31 6.47 13.24
CA ALA A 108 20.37 7.84 13.71
C ALA A 108 19.03 8.54 13.45
N VAL A 109 18.70 9.52 14.29
CA VAL A 109 17.52 10.37 14.08
C VAL A 109 17.72 11.21 12.82
N VAL A 110 16.66 11.31 12.02
CA VAL A 110 16.56 12.18 10.82
C VAL A 110 16.85 13.62 11.22
N GLY A 111 17.75 14.30 10.50
CA GLY A 111 18.22 15.64 10.84
C GLY A 111 18.81 16.42 9.68
#